data_AF-A0A1B8ARM9-F1
#
_entry.id   AF-A0A1B8ARM9-F1
#
_cell.length_a   1.000
_cell.length_b   1.000
_cell.length_c   1.000
_cell.angle_alpha   90.00
_cell.angle_beta   90.00
_cell.angle_gamma   90.00
#
_symmetry.space_group_name_H-M   'P 1'
#
loop_
_entity.id
_entity.type
_entity.pdbx_description
1 polymer ?
#
loop_
_entity_poly.entity_id
_entity_poly.type
_entity_poly.pdbx_seq_one_letter_code
_entity_poly.pdbx_strand_id
1 'polypeptide(L)'
;MDNSDSDRLKATPLEVHYHTSDHNCRSFQINAGSLIQDPNTNGHETNRLRVWAKHEANNRRSEDYWRWVHLPANNKTWAEHAMYQLSDMDDETLKIYRNGINAFTTESYHEIRGPAQHARFRQPIFKPLSGSRGGIFSLVIPYLDSESLICLLNFYNKQPCHTVECDHNFEKQETSKELYKAPDSPASFHTPLTLDQSYYLSLHNSRLRDKDQVVIEHVERQEMLQPRTGTARPRRLLMVNQMWVWKVDAATLITAFPDRRHPYQTNLSERITENIKASPPSTIASVISRLLREVTGFVDAPTNAGLTDNVFHIFEQSVAYRAQEDADCYARFNKLQKDLNILETEKILRGSSKVRDQKTMDIEAQLCNITKEVDHLCEIKDIKDELKMIHKVLEDQKAVIDQYTTSYEELNFGVNEKQSDRGKEWVSGDGESQLLLETKNMLDLRISKVKSLFTDASTVENSLNHLLDLKQKQGSLIVVRDTRSLANEADQRAKDSAWQSKLLFIFTIVTVLFDPDPYIFYIHINGGSNSRIPTFKRGRSGLEIVATTFR
;
A
#
# COMPACT_ATOMS: atom_id res chain seq x y z
N MET A 1 10.80 14.50 -29.96
CA MET A 1 10.49 15.70 -29.18
C MET A 1 10.27 16.83 -30.16
N ASP A 2 9.04 17.30 -30.28
CA ASP A 2 8.78 18.56 -30.98
C ASP A 2 9.25 19.72 -30.10
N ASN A 3 9.88 20.74 -30.70
CA ASN A 3 10.32 21.96 -30.02
C ASN A 3 9.19 22.68 -29.26
N SER A 4 7.92 22.42 -29.64
CA SER A 4 6.74 23.02 -29.01
C SER A 4 6.55 22.64 -27.54
N ASP A 5 6.92 21.42 -27.15
CA ASP A 5 6.67 20.93 -25.80
C ASP A 5 7.73 21.46 -24.81
N SER A 6 8.98 21.54 -25.25
CA SER A 6 10.07 22.19 -24.48
C SER A 6 9.77 23.67 -24.19
N ASP A 7 9.22 24.40 -25.17
CA ASP A 7 8.89 25.83 -25.04
C ASP A 7 7.65 26.08 -24.17
N ARG A 8 6.65 25.20 -24.22
CA ARG A 8 5.48 25.25 -23.32
C ARG A 8 5.83 24.97 -21.86
N LEU A 9 6.87 24.18 -21.61
CA LEU A 9 7.25 23.75 -20.26
C LEU A 9 8.20 24.73 -19.56
N LYS A 10 9.06 25.43 -20.31
CA LYS A 10 9.77 26.62 -19.80
C LYS A 10 8.79 27.67 -19.30
N ALA A 11 7.57 27.72 -19.85
CA ALA A 11 6.50 28.64 -19.48
C ALA A 11 5.64 28.19 -18.28
N THR A 12 6.01 27.11 -17.57
CA THR A 12 5.28 26.70 -16.35
C THR A 12 5.49 27.77 -15.26
N PRO A 13 4.43 28.43 -14.77
CA PRO A 13 4.57 29.46 -13.76
C PRO A 13 4.90 28.81 -12.40
N LEU A 14 5.98 29.28 -11.77
CA LEU A 14 6.33 29.04 -10.38
C LEU A 14 5.90 30.26 -9.57
N GLU A 15 5.25 30.04 -8.43
CA GLU A 15 4.89 31.12 -7.52
C GLU A 15 5.93 31.21 -6.39
N VAL A 16 6.66 32.32 -6.35
CA VAL A 16 7.58 32.67 -5.27
C VAL A 16 6.81 33.51 -4.26
N HIS A 17 6.67 33.03 -3.02
CA HIS A 17 5.94 33.72 -1.95
C HIS A 17 6.90 34.44 -1.00
N TYR A 18 6.51 35.61 -0.51
CA TYR A 18 7.34 36.35 0.43
C TYR A 18 6.50 37.19 1.37
N HIS A 19 7.11 37.48 2.53
CA HIS A 19 6.53 38.30 3.57
C HIS A 19 7.41 39.51 3.83
N THR A 20 6.79 40.67 3.77
CA THR A 20 7.41 41.95 4.09
C THR A 20 6.93 42.44 5.45
N SER A 21 7.71 43.30 6.12
CA SER A 21 7.35 43.90 7.42
C SER A 21 6.10 44.81 7.41
N ASP A 22 5.34 44.84 6.32
CA ASP A 22 3.98 45.40 6.24
C ASP A 22 2.90 44.34 6.49
N HIS A 23 3.28 43.13 6.91
CA HIS A 23 2.43 41.96 7.14
C HIS A 23 1.64 41.49 5.91
N ASN A 24 2.07 41.88 4.69
CA ASN A 24 1.46 41.41 3.46
C ASN A 24 2.24 40.23 2.87
N CYS A 25 1.55 39.12 2.59
CA CYS A 25 2.09 38.04 1.77
C CYS A 25 1.90 38.40 0.29
N ARG A 26 3.01 38.59 -0.43
CA ARG A 26 3.02 38.90 -1.86
C ARG A 26 3.57 37.70 -2.62
N SER A 27 3.20 37.58 -3.89
CA SER A 27 3.74 36.55 -4.78
C SER A 27 4.38 37.13 -6.04
N PHE A 28 5.46 36.49 -6.47
CA PHE A 28 6.15 36.77 -7.72
C PHE A 28 6.07 35.52 -8.59
N GLN A 29 5.36 35.62 -9.71
CA GLN A 29 5.33 34.54 -10.69
C GLN A 29 6.58 34.59 -11.56
N ILE A 30 7.27 33.45 -11.65
CA ILE A 30 8.42 33.27 -12.52
C ILE A 30 8.28 31.96 -13.26
N ASN A 31 8.67 31.93 -14.52
CA ASN A 31 8.69 30.72 -15.31
C ASN A 31 9.77 29.73 -14.79
N ALA A 32 9.42 28.45 -14.66
CA ALA A 32 10.35 27.40 -14.26
C ALA A 32 11.61 27.41 -15.13
N GLY A 33 11.44 27.55 -16.45
CA GLY A 33 12.55 27.65 -17.40
C GLY A 33 13.52 28.79 -17.13
N SER A 34 13.08 29.87 -16.47
CA SER A 34 13.93 30.98 -16.06
C SER A 34 14.81 30.62 -14.87
N LEU A 35 14.31 29.82 -13.91
CA LEU A 35 15.09 29.35 -12.77
C LEU A 35 16.10 28.25 -13.14
N ILE A 36 15.83 27.47 -14.19
CA ILE A 36 16.58 26.26 -14.55
C ILE A 36 17.73 26.51 -15.54
N GLN A 37 17.75 27.68 -16.22
CA GLN A 37 18.85 28.05 -17.12
C GLN A 37 20.19 28.13 -16.38
N ASP A 38 21.29 27.88 -17.10
CA ASP A 38 22.66 27.99 -16.57
C ASP A 38 22.78 29.35 -15.84
N PRO A 39 23.22 29.38 -14.57
CA PRO A 39 23.38 30.61 -13.80
C PRO A 39 24.25 31.68 -14.49
N ASN A 40 25.03 31.31 -15.53
CA ASN A 40 25.82 32.20 -16.37
C ASN A 40 25.02 32.85 -17.52
N THR A 41 23.86 32.31 -17.89
CA THR A 41 22.93 32.93 -18.85
C THR A 41 21.99 33.87 -18.09
N ASN A 42 22.36 35.16 -18.03
CA ASN A 42 21.54 36.19 -17.42
C ASN A 42 20.29 36.50 -18.28
N GLY A 43 19.22 35.73 -18.07
CA GLY A 43 17.89 36.05 -18.58
C GLY A 43 17.28 37.27 -17.88
N HIS A 44 16.38 37.98 -18.57
CA HIS A 44 15.67 39.13 -18.01
C HIS A 44 14.90 38.77 -16.71
N GLU A 45 14.26 37.59 -16.68
CA GLU A 45 13.49 37.09 -15.53
C GLU A 45 14.36 36.74 -14.32
N THR A 46 15.55 36.16 -14.51
CA THR A 46 16.48 35.85 -13.40
C THR A 46 17.10 37.11 -12.82
N ASN A 47 17.41 38.09 -13.66
CA ASN A 47 17.83 39.41 -13.18
C ASN A 47 16.72 40.12 -12.40
N ARG A 48 15.46 40.02 -12.85
CA ARG A 48 14.31 40.53 -12.08
C ARG A 48 14.23 39.86 -10.71
N LEU A 49 14.36 38.54 -10.63
CA LEU A 49 14.34 37.80 -9.36
C LEU A 49 15.52 38.18 -8.45
N ARG A 50 16.75 38.29 -8.98
CA ARG A 50 17.94 38.70 -8.22
C ARG A 50 17.84 40.13 -7.71
N VAL A 51 17.43 41.07 -8.56
CA VAL A 51 17.23 42.47 -8.19
C VAL A 51 16.12 42.60 -7.15
N TRP A 52 15.04 41.85 -7.33
CA TRP A 52 13.95 41.77 -6.36
C TRP A 52 14.42 41.22 -5.01
N ALA A 53 15.19 40.13 -5.01
CA ALA A 53 15.76 39.52 -3.81
C ALA A 53 16.71 40.49 -3.06
N LYS A 54 17.50 41.28 -3.80
CA LYS A 54 18.44 42.29 -3.29
C LYS A 54 17.77 43.57 -2.80
N HIS A 55 16.76 44.05 -3.50
CA HIS A 55 16.08 45.33 -3.20
C HIS A 55 15.31 45.26 -1.88
N GLU A 56 14.63 44.14 -1.63
CA GLU A 56 13.82 43.98 -0.42
C GLU A 56 14.65 43.65 0.83
N ALA A 57 15.80 42.96 0.66
CA ALA A 57 16.73 42.68 1.75
C ALA A 57 17.39 43.95 2.32
N ASN A 58 17.73 44.92 1.46
CA ASN A 58 18.42 46.15 1.85
C ASN A 58 17.54 47.18 2.57
N ASN A 59 16.21 47.04 2.53
CA ASN A 59 15.27 48.09 2.94
C ASN A 59 14.74 47.95 4.39
N ARG A 60 15.06 46.91 5.17
CA ARG A 60 14.34 46.60 6.44
C ARG A 60 15.18 45.97 7.56
N ARG A 61 14.68 46.06 8.80
CA ARG A 61 15.25 45.40 10.00
C ARG A 61 15.10 43.87 9.87
N SER A 62 16.15 43.13 10.20
CA SER A 62 16.34 41.70 9.93
C SER A 62 15.34 40.72 10.58
N GLU A 63 14.47 41.17 11.48
CA GLU A 63 13.66 40.29 12.33
C GLU A 63 12.29 39.91 11.73
N ASP A 64 11.75 40.68 10.77
CA ASP A 64 10.38 40.50 10.22
C ASP A 64 10.34 39.98 8.77
N TYR A 65 11.47 39.50 8.24
CA TYR A 65 11.63 39.19 6.82
C TYR A 65 11.88 37.70 6.57
N TRP A 66 11.02 37.08 5.75
CA TRP A 66 11.23 35.73 5.25
C TRP A 66 10.74 35.56 3.80
N ARG A 67 11.39 34.63 3.09
CA ARG A 67 11.15 34.25 1.70
C ARG A 67 10.86 32.75 1.64
N TRP A 68 9.81 32.37 0.91
CA TRP A 68 9.45 30.97 0.69
C TRP A 68 9.24 30.70 -0.79
N VAL A 69 10.00 29.75 -1.33
CA VAL A 69 9.84 29.27 -2.71
C VAL A 69 9.38 27.83 -2.71
N HIS A 70 8.33 27.55 -3.47
CA HIS A 70 7.84 26.21 -3.70
C HIS A 70 8.15 25.75 -5.12
N LEU A 71 8.78 24.59 -5.24
CA LEU A 71 9.05 23.89 -6.49
C LEU A 71 8.01 22.76 -6.65
N PRO A 72 7.31 22.68 -7.81
CA PRO A 72 6.18 21.76 -8.04
C PRO A 72 6.63 20.32 -8.29
N ALA A 73 7.91 20.02 -8.12
CA ALA A 73 8.46 18.69 -8.29
C ALA A 73 9.74 18.48 -7.50
N ASN A 74 9.94 17.23 -7.07
CA ASN A 74 11.15 16.77 -6.40
C ASN A 74 12.28 16.58 -7.41
N ASN A 75 13.01 17.66 -7.69
CA ASN A 75 14.21 17.66 -8.54
C ASN A 75 15.39 18.32 -7.82
N LYS A 76 16.48 17.57 -7.63
CA LYS A 76 17.70 18.04 -6.95
C LYS A 76 18.31 19.26 -7.65
N THR A 77 18.47 19.19 -8.97
CA THR A 77 19.11 20.24 -9.78
C THR A 77 18.31 21.53 -9.72
N TRP A 78 16.98 21.43 -9.68
CA TRP A 78 16.11 22.60 -9.54
C TRP A 78 16.27 23.27 -8.18
N ALA A 79 16.33 22.49 -7.11
CA ALA A 79 16.60 23.01 -5.79
C ALA A 79 17.94 23.74 -5.75
N GLU A 80 19.01 23.16 -6.31
CA GLU A 80 20.34 23.79 -6.39
C GLU A 80 20.29 25.12 -7.17
N HIS A 81 19.61 25.15 -8.32
CA HIS A 81 19.48 26.37 -9.11
C HIS A 81 18.69 27.46 -8.38
N ALA A 82 17.59 27.09 -7.71
CA ALA A 82 16.79 28.01 -6.92
C ALA A 82 17.59 28.61 -5.75
N MET A 83 18.41 27.80 -5.07
CA MET A 83 19.30 28.27 -4.00
C MET A 83 20.24 29.37 -4.50
N TYR A 84 20.84 29.19 -5.68
CA TYR A 84 21.75 30.20 -6.23
C TYR A 84 21.06 31.52 -6.54
N GLN A 85 19.88 31.47 -7.16
CA GLN A 85 19.18 32.69 -7.60
C GLN A 85 18.61 33.50 -6.43
N LEU A 86 18.32 32.85 -5.31
CA LEU A 86 17.73 33.48 -4.11
C LEU A 86 18.78 33.92 -3.10
N SER A 87 20.04 33.54 -3.29
CA SER A 87 21.15 33.94 -2.42
C SER A 87 21.49 35.42 -2.63
N ASP A 88 21.42 36.21 -1.56
CA ASP A 88 21.66 37.66 -1.57
C ASP A 88 23.15 38.05 -1.52
N MET A 89 24.03 37.23 -2.11
CA MET A 89 25.48 37.41 -1.97
C MET A 89 26.09 38.18 -3.17
N ASP A 90 27.27 38.75 -2.98
CA ASP A 90 28.12 39.25 -4.07
C ASP A 90 28.78 38.08 -4.83
N ASP A 91 29.27 38.29 -6.05
CA ASP A 91 29.71 37.21 -6.95
C ASP A 91 30.90 36.38 -6.42
N GLU A 92 31.79 36.96 -5.59
CA GLU A 92 32.91 36.22 -4.99
C GLU A 92 32.46 35.39 -3.78
N THR A 93 31.65 35.97 -2.89
CA THR A 93 31.04 35.28 -1.76
C THR A 93 30.09 34.19 -2.25
N LEU A 94 29.36 34.43 -3.34
CA LEU A 94 28.53 33.44 -4.03
C LEU A 94 29.32 32.23 -4.49
N LYS A 95 30.58 32.38 -4.95
CA LYS A 95 31.40 31.24 -5.39
C LYS A 95 31.83 30.35 -4.23
N ILE A 96 32.25 30.96 -3.11
CA ILE A 96 32.64 30.21 -1.91
C ILE A 96 31.40 29.56 -1.28
N TYR A 97 30.31 30.32 -1.17
CA TYR A 97 29.01 29.84 -0.72
C TYR A 97 28.47 28.74 -1.64
N ARG A 98 28.65 28.84 -2.96
CA ARG A 98 28.28 27.80 -3.94
C ARG A 98 28.97 26.48 -3.66
N ASN A 99 30.28 26.50 -3.40
CA ASN A 99 31.02 25.27 -3.09
C ASN A 99 30.54 24.66 -1.77
N GLY A 100 30.31 25.49 -0.75
CA GLY A 100 29.81 25.04 0.55
C GLY A 100 28.37 24.50 0.51
N ILE A 101 27.45 25.21 -0.15
CA ILE A 101 26.06 24.78 -0.33
C ILE A 101 25.98 23.55 -1.22
N ASN A 102 26.78 23.44 -2.29
CA ASN A 102 26.80 22.22 -3.12
C ASN A 102 27.31 21.01 -2.36
N ALA A 103 28.35 21.19 -1.55
CA ALA A 103 28.81 20.15 -0.65
C ALA A 103 27.69 19.76 0.31
N PHE A 104 27.03 20.72 0.95
CA PHE A 104 25.91 20.48 1.87
C PHE A 104 24.70 19.81 1.19
N THR A 105 24.24 20.31 0.04
CA THR A 105 23.10 19.73 -0.68
C THR A 105 23.43 18.31 -1.10
N THR A 106 24.67 18.03 -1.51
CA THR A 106 25.09 16.68 -1.88
C THR A 106 25.24 15.77 -0.66
N GLU A 107 25.87 16.23 0.41
CA GLU A 107 26.05 15.47 1.66
C GLU A 107 24.74 15.24 2.42
N SER A 108 23.74 16.12 2.27
CA SER A 108 22.40 15.97 2.85
C SER A 108 21.41 15.25 1.93
N TYR A 109 21.80 14.95 0.69
CA TYR A 109 21.00 14.20 -0.26
C TYR A 109 21.16 12.68 -0.05
N HIS A 110 20.61 12.19 1.06
CA HIS A 110 20.59 10.76 1.38
C HIS A 110 19.56 10.03 0.51
N GLU A 111 19.91 9.70 -0.72
CA GLU A 111 19.07 8.93 -1.64
C GLU A 111 19.11 7.43 -1.32
N ILE A 112 17.93 6.84 -1.14
CA ILE A 112 17.74 5.39 -1.04
C ILE A 112 17.43 4.87 -2.44
N ARG A 113 18.17 3.84 -2.88
CA ARG A 113 17.98 3.16 -4.16
C ARG A 113 17.67 1.68 -3.92
N GLY A 114 16.49 1.26 -4.36
CA GLY A 114 16.10 -0.14 -4.42
C GLY A 114 16.42 -0.76 -5.79
N PRO A 115 16.25 -2.10 -5.91
CA PRO A 115 16.45 -2.81 -7.17
C PRO A 115 15.35 -2.52 -8.21
N ALA A 116 14.18 -2.00 -7.80
CA ALA A 116 13.13 -1.59 -8.73
C ALA A 116 13.33 -0.15 -9.23
N GLN A 117 12.90 0.12 -10.48
CA GLN A 117 13.10 1.43 -11.13
C GLN A 117 12.45 2.61 -10.39
N HIS A 118 11.31 2.37 -9.72
CA HIS A 118 10.59 3.37 -8.95
C HIS A 118 11.18 3.59 -7.54
N ALA A 119 12.02 2.68 -7.04
CA ALA A 119 12.52 2.68 -5.66
C ALA A 119 13.65 3.70 -5.47
N ARG A 120 13.33 4.97 -5.69
CA ARG A 120 14.26 6.10 -5.57
C ARG A 120 13.56 7.22 -4.83
N PHE A 121 14.02 7.47 -3.61
CA PHE A 121 13.48 8.52 -2.74
C PHE A 121 14.57 9.00 -1.78
N ARG A 122 14.38 10.16 -1.14
CA ARG A 122 15.30 10.62 -0.08
C ARG A 122 14.90 10.01 1.25
N GLN A 123 15.87 9.63 2.07
CA GLN A 123 15.59 9.20 3.43
C GLN A 123 14.88 10.32 4.21
N PRO A 124 13.76 10.05 4.90
CA PRO A 124 13.15 10.98 5.84
C PRO A 124 14.13 11.33 6.96
N ILE A 125 14.58 12.58 7.01
CA ILE A 125 15.58 13.03 7.98
C ILE A 125 15.59 14.55 8.09
N PHE A 126 15.96 15.07 9.27
CA PHE A 126 16.40 16.43 9.47
C PHE A 126 17.93 16.48 9.62
N LYS A 127 18.60 17.30 8.80
CA LYS A 127 20.07 17.42 8.78
C LYS A 127 20.50 18.89 8.77
N PRO A 128 20.96 19.44 9.92
CA PRO A 128 21.52 20.78 9.97
C PRO A 128 22.95 20.82 9.43
N LEU A 129 23.37 21.97 8.88
CA LEU A 129 24.76 22.21 8.52
C LEU A 129 25.58 22.49 9.79
N SER A 130 26.65 21.73 10.01
CA SER A 130 27.55 21.89 11.15
C SER A 130 28.12 23.31 11.22
N GLY A 131 28.11 23.91 12.41
CA GLY A 131 28.60 25.28 12.62
C GLY A 131 27.61 26.39 12.26
N SER A 132 26.51 26.08 11.55
CA SER A 132 25.50 27.09 11.18
C SER A 132 24.57 27.52 12.32
N ARG A 133 24.66 26.88 13.50
CA ARG A 133 23.73 27.07 14.64
C ARG A 133 22.25 27.02 14.20
N GLY A 134 21.88 26.03 13.37
CA GLY A 134 20.53 25.88 12.81
C GLY A 134 20.12 26.94 11.79
N GLY A 135 21.05 27.80 11.38
CA GLY A 135 20.87 28.77 10.32
C GLY A 135 20.63 28.10 8.96
N ILE A 136 21.19 26.91 8.73
CA ILE A 136 21.09 26.19 7.44
C ILE A 136 20.78 24.72 7.72
N PHE A 137 19.78 24.16 7.04
CA PHE A 137 19.42 22.74 7.17
C PHE A 137 18.69 22.19 5.94
N SER A 138 18.64 20.86 5.85
CA SER A 138 17.83 20.08 4.92
C SER A 138 16.87 19.21 5.73
N LEU A 139 15.60 19.20 5.37
CA LEU A 139 14.56 18.38 5.96
C LEU A 139 13.81 17.63 4.86
N VAL A 140 13.55 16.34 5.07
CA VAL A 140 12.72 15.52 4.18
C VAL A 140 11.66 14.87 5.04
N ILE A 141 10.40 15.10 4.71
CA ILE A 141 9.25 14.52 5.42
C ILE A 141 8.30 13.85 4.42
N PRO A 142 7.94 12.56 4.60
CA PRO A 142 6.95 11.90 3.77
C PRO A 142 5.55 12.33 4.19
N TYR A 143 4.61 12.30 3.25
CA TYR A 143 3.20 12.54 3.54
C TYR A 143 2.29 11.67 2.68
N LEU A 144 1.12 11.36 3.25
CA LEU A 144 0.07 10.62 2.57
C LEU A 144 -0.75 11.57 1.70
N ASP A 145 -0.98 11.15 0.48
CA ASP A 145 -1.81 11.81 -0.51
C ASP A 145 -2.66 10.76 -1.24
N SER A 146 -3.42 11.18 -2.24
CA SER A 146 -4.18 10.31 -3.12
C SER A 146 -4.04 10.71 -4.57
N GLU A 147 -4.21 9.75 -5.46
CA GLU A 147 -4.26 9.99 -6.90
C GLU A 147 -5.40 9.18 -7.53
N SER A 148 -5.88 9.61 -8.71
CA SER A 148 -6.87 8.84 -9.46
C SER A 148 -6.27 7.54 -10.00
N LEU A 149 -6.90 6.41 -9.66
CA LEU A 149 -6.49 5.09 -10.14
C LEU A 149 -6.53 5.04 -11.67
N ILE A 150 -7.54 5.66 -12.30
CA ILE A 150 -7.67 5.65 -13.75
C ILE A 150 -6.53 6.44 -14.40
N CYS A 151 -6.20 7.62 -13.86
CA CYS A 151 -5.08 8.42 -14.34
C CYS A 151 -3.75 7.67 -14.21
N LEU A 152 -3.54 6.98 -13.08
CA LEU A 152 -2.34 6.18 -12.86
C LEU A 152 -2.25 4.95 -13.77
N LEU A 153 -3.36 4.26 -14.04
CA LEU A 153 -3.37 3.12 -14.96
C LEU A 153 -3.13 3.55 -16.41
N ASN A 154 -3.72 4.66 -16.84
CA ASN A 154 -3.48 5.23 -18.17
C ASN A 154 -1.99 5.63 -18.33
N PHE A 155 -1.38 6.19 -17.28
CA PHE A 155 0.06 6.45 -17.23
C PHE A 155 0.88 5.19 -17.50
N TYR A 156 0.57 4.12 -16.77
CA TYR A 156 1.31 2.86 -16.87
C TYR A 156 1.16 2.22 -18.25
N ASN A 157 0.06 2.48 -18.94
CA ASN A 157 -0.20 1.97 -20.28
C ASN A 157 0.24 2.92 -21.40
N LYS A 158 0.81 4.10 -21.07
CA LYS A 158 1.14 5.16 -22.03
C LYS A 158 -0.06 5.55 -22.91
N GLN A 159 -1.25 5.56 -22.31
CA GLN A 159 -2.48 5.91 -22.99
C GLN A 159 -2.88 7.35 -22.63
N PRO A 160 -3.39 8.12 -23.59
CA PRO A 160 -3.96 9.43 -23.31
C PRO A 160 -5.12 9.29 -22.32
N CYS A 161 -5.07 10.12 -21.28
CA CYS A 161 -6.06 10.16 -20.23
C CYS A 161 -7.23 11.03 -20.70
N HIS A 162 -8.34 10.40 -21.09
CA HIS A 162 -9.55 11.09 -21.58
C HIS A 162 -10.65 11.24 -20.53
N THR A 163 -10.37 10.89 -19.28
CA THR A 163 -11.35 11.07 -18.20
C THR A 163 -11.59 12.55 -17.97
N VAL A 164 -12.86 12.93 -17.77
CA VAL A 164 -13.26 14.30 -17.41
C VAL A 164 -12.53 14.76 -16.13
N GLU A 165 -12.15 13.79 -15.28
CA GLU A 165 -11.38 13.96 -14.05
C GLU A 165 -9.88 14.29 -14.26
N CYS A 166 -9.36 14.12 -15.46
CA CYS A 166 -7.96 14.25 -15.80
C CYS A 166 -7.79 15.55 -16.56
N ASP A 167 -7.15 16.54 -15.94
CA ASP A 167 -6.70 17.69 -16.71
C ASP A 167 -5.69 17.17 -17.73
N HIS A 168 -5.80 17.57 -19.00
CA HIS A 168 -4.90 17.13 -20.10
C HIS A 168 -3.41 17.43 -19.85
N ASN A 169 -3.07 17.97 -18.67
CA ASN A 169 -1.76 18.04 -18.05
C ASN A 169 -0.99 16.71 -17.98
N PHE A 170 -1.59 15.58 -18.36
CA PHE A 170 -0.90 14.31 -18.42
C PHE A 170 0.24 14.27 -19.46
N GLU A 171 0.10 14.99 -20.59
CA GLU A 171 1.22 15.26 -21.51
C GLU A 171 2.37 15.95 -20.77
N LYS A 172 2.10 16.71 -19.72
CA LYS A 172 3.15 17.42 -18.97
C LYS A 172 4.03 16.49 -18.17
N GLN A 173 3.65 15.24 -17.81
CA GLN A 173 4.44 14.44 -16.85
C GLN A 173 5.45 13.44 -17.47
N GLU A 174 5.13 12.79 -18.58
CA GLU A 174 6.13 12.02 -19.34
C GLU A 174 7.11 12.99 -20.00
N THR A 175 6.59 14.11 -20.51
CA THR A 175 7.41 15.23 -20.98
C THR A 175 8.18 15.89 -19.84
N SER A 176 7.63 16.01 -18.62
CA SER A 176 8.38 16.37 -17.41
C SER A 176 9.53 15.40 -17.16
N LYS A 177 9.27 14.09 -17.05
CA LYS A 177 10.34 13.09 -16.83
C LYS A 177 11.45 13.19 -17.86
N GLU A 178 11.14 13.54 -19.11
CA GLU A 178 12.15 13.78 -20.14
C GLU A 178 12.76 15.20 -20.09
N LEU A 179 12.04 16.22 -19.60
CA LEU A 179 12.51 17.59 -19.36
C LEU A 179 13.47 17.73 -18.18
N TYR A 180 13.23 16.91 -17.15
CA TYR A 180 13.93 16.91 -15.86
C TYR A 180 15.16 15.99 -15.85
N LYS A 181 15.39 15.25 -16.95
CA LYS A 181 16.66 14.59 -17.22
C LYS A 181 17.67 15.67 -17.59
N ALA A 182 18.57 16.01 -16.67
CA ALA A 182 19.83 16.61 -17.10
C ALA A 182 20.50 15.61 -18.09
N PRO A 183 21.14 16.08 -19.17
CA PRO A 183 21.82 15.22 -20.14
C PRO A 183 22.75 14.19 -19.48
N ASP A 184 23.33 14.56 -18.34
CA ASP A 184 24.30 13.77 -17.59
C ASP A 184 23.76 13.11 -16.30
N SER A 185 22.48 13.29 -15.95
CA SER A 185 21.93 12.72 -14.71
C SER A 185 20.40 12.57 -14.75
N PRO A 186 19.88 11.42 -15.22
CA PRO A 186 18.52 10.96 -14.89
C PRO A 186 18.34 10.67 -13.38
N ALA A 187 19.31 11.02 -12.54
CA ALA A 187 19.33 10.68 -11.13
C ALA A 187 18.77 11.74 -10.18
N SER A 188 18.35 12.91 -10.67
CA SER A 188 17.93 14.03 -9.81
C SER A 188 16.43 14.14 -9.55
N PHE A 189 15.58 13.45 -10.31
CA PHE A 189 14.12 13.58 -10.26
C PHE A 189 13.45 12.39 -9.56
N HIS A 190 12.62 12.65 -8.55
CA HIS A 190 11.87 11.64 -7.80
C HIS A 190 10.38 11.76 -8.09
N THR A 191 9.77 10.63 -8.49
CA THR A 191 8.34 10.56 -8.79
C THR A 191 7.51 10.26 -7.55
N PRO A 192 6.24 10.72 -7.49
CA PRO A 192 5.25 10.18 -6.56
C PRO A 192 5.23 8.65 -6.58
N LEU A 193 5.15 8.02 -5.40
CA LEU A 193 5.09 6.58 -5.23
C LEU A 193 3.72 6.17 -4.69
N THR A 194 3.20 5.02 -5.14
CA THR A 194 2.04 4.40 -4.48
C THR A 194 2.44 3.90 -3.08
N LEU A 195 1.46 3.62 -2.23
CA LEU A 195 1.72 3.07 -0.89
C LEU A 195 2.65 1.85 -0.93
N ASP A 196 2.37 0.87 -1.80
CA ASP A 196 3.20 -0.32 -1.99
C ASP A 196 4.61 -0.02 -2.53
N GLN A 197 4.71 0.86 -3.53
CA GLN A 197 6.00 1.27 -4.11
C GLN A 197 6.91 1.97 -3.10
N SER A 198 6.32 2.69 -2.13
CA SER A 198 7.08 3.38 -1.09
C SER A 198 7.68 2.42 -0.05
N TYR A 199 7.05 1.26 0.15
CA TYR A 199 7.44 0.30 1.17
C TYR A 199 8.28 -0.85 0.60
N TYR A 200 7.88 -1.43 -0.54
CA TYR A 200 8.53 -2.58 -1.15
C TYR A 200 9.51 -2.17 -2.25
N LEU A 201 10.76 -1.92 -1.85
CA LEU A 201 11.84 -1.47 -2.74
C LEU A 201 12.16 -2.43 -3.91
N SER A 202 11.78 -3.70 -3.80
CA SER A 202 11.97 -4.75 -4.80
C SER A 202 10.74 -5.03 -5.67
N LEU A 203 9.66 -4.27 -5.52
CA LEU A 203 8.40 -4.54 -6.21
C LEU A 203 8.40 -4.05 -7.66
N HIS A 204 8.85 -4.87 -8.61
CA HIS A 204 8.92 -4.45 -10.01
C HIS A 204 7.58 -4.05 -10.65
N ASN A 205 6.46 -4.58 -10.13
CA ASN A 205 5.11 -4.26 -10.61
C ASN A 205 4.12 -4.20 -9.45
N SER A 206 3.58 -3.01 -9.17
CA SER A 206 2.55 -2.79 -8.15
C SER A 206 1.12 -2.78 -8.71
N ARG A 207 0.90 -2.89 -10.03
CA ARG A 207 -0.41 -2.63 -10.66
C ARG A 207 -1.58 -3.43 -10.10
N LEU A 208 -1.35 -4.68 -9.68
CA LEU A 208 -2.40 -5.49 -9.06
C LEU A 208 -2.64 -5.02 -7.62
N ARG A 209 -1.54 -4.81 -6.86
CA ARG A 209 -1.52 -4.29 -5.49
C ARG A 209 -2.07 -2.87 -5.35
N ASP A 210 -1.99 -2.08 -6.41
CA ASP A 210 -2.52 -0.71 -6.43
C ASP A 210 -4.05 -0.72 -6.66
N LYS A 211 -4.60 -1.81 -7.22
CA LYS A 211 -6.04 -1.95 -7.53
C LYS A 211 -6.83 -2.55 -6.38
N ASP A 212 -6.19 -3.39 -5.57
CA ASP A 212 -6.78 -4.04 -4.40
C ASP A 212 -6.56 -3.22 -3.12
N GLN A 213 -6.05 -1.98 -3.21
CA GLN A 213 -5.92 -1.13 -2.02
C GLN A 213 -7.24 -1.00 -1.26
N VAL A 214 -7.18 -1.04 0.08
CA VAL A 214 -8.35 -0.99 0.98
C VAL A 214 -9.27 0.18 0.65
N VAL A 215 -8.71 1.35 0.31
CA VAL A 215 -9.50 2.54 -0.03
C VAL A 215 -10.34 2.38 -1.30
N ILE A 216 -9.85 1.62 -2.29
CA ILE A 216 -10.59 1.32 -3.53
C ILE A 216 -11.63 0.26 -3.24
N GLU A 217 -11.22 -0.82 -2.57
CA GLU A 217 -12.12 -1.93 -2.24
C GLU A 217 -13.30 -1.47 -1.38
N HIS A 218 -13.06 -0.55 -0.45
CA HIS A 218 -14.10 0.07 0.35
C HIS A 218 -15.15 0.78 -0.53
N VAL A 219 -14.71 1.55 -1.53
CA VAL A 219 -15.63 2.23 -2.46
C VAL A 219 -16.43 1.22 -3.26
N GLU A 220 -15.78 0.18 -3.80
CA GLU A 220 -16.46 -0.88 -4.56
C GLU A 220 -17.50 -1.61 -3.71
N ARG A 221 -17.17 -1.90 -2.45
CA ARG A 221 -18.09 -2.52 -1.49
C ARG A 221 -19.30 -1.63 -1.17
N GLN A 222 -19.09 -0.32 -0.98
CA GLN A 222 -20.18 0.62 -0.76
C GLN A 222 -21.12 0.70 -1.98
N GLU A 223 -20.58 0.62 -3.20
CA GLU A 223 -21.38 0.59 -4.42
C GLU A 223 -22.18 -0.72 -4.58
N MET A 224 -21.61 -1.86 -4.15
CA MET A 224 -22.34 -3.14 -4.15
C MET A 224 -23.50 -3.15 -3.15
N LEU A 225 -23.29 -2.59 -1.95
CA LEU A 225 -24.31 -2.53 -0.90
C LEU A 225 -25.40 -1.49 -1.20
N GLN A 226 -25.03 -0.38 -1.84
CA GLN A 226 -25.94 0.70 -2.20
C GLN A 226 -25.72 1.13 -3.66
N PRO A 227 -26.26 0.36 -4.63
CA PRO A 227 -26.12 0.68 -6.04
C PRO A 227 -26.76 2.04 -6.34
N ARG A 228 -25.95 3.04 -6.67
CA ARG A 228 -26.45 4.35 -7.11
C ARG A 228 -26.95 4.23 -8.55
N THR A 229 -28.04 4.92 -8.86
CA THR A 229 -28.58 5.07 -10.23
C THR A 229 -27.80 6.09 -11.08
N GLY A 230 -26.58 6.48 -10.66
CA GLY A 230 -25.76 7.56 -11.24
C GLY A 230 -24.35 7.11 -11.64
N THR A 231 -23.46 8.08 -11.88
CA THR A 231 -22.05 7.83 -12.25
C THR A 231 -21.29 7.14 -11.10
N ALA A 232 -20.43 6.18 -11.45
CA ALA A 232 -19.55 5.49 -10.50
C ALA A 232 -18.72 6.48 -9.68
N ARG A 233 -18.48 6.16 -8.41
CA ARG A 233 -17.63 6.96 -7.52
C ARG A 233 -16.19 6.94 -8.03
N PRO A 234 -15.46 8.07 -7.92
CA PRO A 234 -14.06 8.12 -8.33
C PRO A 234 -13.23 7.14 -7.51
N ARG A 235 -12.40 6.34 -8.18
CA ARG A 235 -11.49 5.40 -7.53
C ARG A 235 -10.13 6.04 -7.33
N ARG A 236 -9.70 6.08 -6.08
CA ARG A 236 -8.54 6.82 -5.63
C ARG A 236 -7.68 5.91 -4.78
N LEU A 237 -6.38 5.91 -5.02
CA LEU A 237 -5.43 5.13 -4.25
C LEU A 237 -4.59 6.04 -3.36
N LEU A 238 -4.06 5.48 -2.27
CA LEU A 238 -3.12 6.15 -1.39
C LEU A 238 -1.73 6.22 -2.04
N MET A 239 -1.16 7.41 -1.96
CA MET A 239 0.17 7.76 -2.45
C MET A 239 1.04 8.20 -1.28
N VAL A 240 2.35 7.98 -1.40
CA VAL A 240 3.36 8.49 -0.48
C VAL A 240 4.26 9.44 -1.25
N ASN A 241 4.11 10.73 -0.96
CA ASN A 241 4.92 11.80 -1.51
C ASN A 241 5.94 12.27 -0.48
N GLN A 242 6.93 13.05 -0.92
CA GLN A 242 7.92 13.66 -0.05
C GLN A 242 7.92 15.17 -0.22
N MET A 243 7.97 15.88 0.91
CA MET A 243 8.30 17.30 0.95
C MET A 243 9.77 17.45 1.33
N TRP A 244 10.55 18.02 0.41
CA TRP A 244 11.92 18.44 0.66
C TRP A 244 11.89 19.90 1.07
N VAL A 245 12.61 20.22 2.14
CA VAL A 245 12.73 21.57 2.67
C VAL A 245 14.19 21.89 2.85
N TRP A 246 14.61 23.05 2.37
CA TRP A 246 15.94 23.58 2.60
C TRP A 246 15.83 25.00 3.14
N LYS A 247 16.42 25.22 4.30
CA LYS A 247 16.70 26.56 4.80
C LYS A 247 18.14 26.87 4.44
N VAL A 248 18.35 27.84 3.55
CA VAL A 248 19.67 28.11 2.96
C VAL A 248 20.39 29.31 3.57
N ASP A 249 19.64 30.16 4.27
CA ASP A 249 20.17 31.27 5.05
C ASP A 249 19.21 31.62 6.21
N ALA A 250 19.37 32.79 6.82
CA ALA A 250 18.51 33.24 7.93
C ALA A 250 17.03 33.43 7.53
N ALA A 251 16.74 33.81 6.28
CA ALA A 251 15.44 34.28 5.81
C ALA A 251 14.86 33.49 4.63
N THR A 252 15.59 32.54 4.03
CA THR A 252 15.19 31.86 2.79
C THR A 252 14.86 30.39 3.03
N LEU A 253 13.62 30.03 2.68
CA LEU A 253 13.11 28.67 2.69
C LEU A 253 12.76 28.22 1.27
N ILE A 254 13.25 27.05 0.88
CA ILE A 254 12.91 26.41 -0.40
C ILE A 254 12.25 25.08 -0.09
N THR A 255 11.10 24.83 -0.71
CA THR A 255 10.38 23.58 -0.62
C THR A 255 10.27 22.93 -2.00
N ALA A 256 10.29 21.61 -2.07
CA ALA A 256 9.97 20.86 -3.27
C ALA A 256 9.05 19.70 -2.92
N PHE A 257 7.94 19.58 -3.65
CA PHE A 257 7.04 18.43 -3.60
C PHE A 257 6.12 18.47 -4.83
N PRO A 258 5.61 17.30 -5.28
CA PRO A 258 4.75 17.23 -6.46
C PRO A 258 3.38 17.84 -6.21
N ASP A 259 2.86 18.61 -7.18
CA ASP A 259 1.43 18.91 -7.27
C ASP A 259 0.65 17.66 -7.76
N ARG A 260 -0.64 17.61 -7.44
CA ARG A 260 -1.53 16.52 -7.86
C ARG A 260 -1.81 16.58 -9.35
N ARG A 261 -2.08 15.42 -9.94
CA ARG A 261 -2.29 15.31 -11.40
C ARG A 261 -3.74 15.58 -11.82
N HIS A 262 -4.67 15.67 -10.88
CA HIS A 262 -6.09 15.92 -11.14
C HIS A 262 -6.53 17.33 -10.66
N PRO A 263 -7.40 18.04 -11.39
CA PRO A 263 -7.72 19.45 -11.13
C PRO A 263 -8.84 19.67 -10.09
N TYR A 264 -9.50 18.62 -9.60
CA TYR A 264 -10.76 18.76 -8.86
C TYR A 264 -10.61 19.08 -7.37
N GLN A 265 -9.38 19.14 -6.82
CA GLN A 265 -9.13 19.36 -5.39
C GLN A 265 -7.87 20.17 -5.16
N THR A 266 -7.85 20.91 -4.07
CA THR A 266 -6.74 21.80 -3.72
C THR A 266 -5.45 21.01 -3.51
N ASN A 267 -4.38 21.53 -4.11
CA ASN A 267 -3.04 21.01 -3.88
C ASN A 267 -2.57 21.34 -2.46
N LEU A 268 -1.62 20.56 -1.96
CA LEU A 268 -0.96 20.86 -0.68
C LEU A 268 -0.31 22.26 -0.72
N SER A 269 0.30 22.63 -1.85
CA SER A 269 0.93 23.92 -2.12
C SER A 269 -0.08 25.07 -2.00
N GLU A 270 -1.25 24.94 -2.62
CA GLU A 270 -2.37 25.89 -2.53
C GLU A 270 -2.87 26.02 -1.09
N ARG A 271 -3.10 24.90 -0.41
CA ARG A 271 -3.57 24.89 0.99
C ARG A 271 -2.61 25.59 1.94
N ILE A 272 -1.30 25.33 1.79
CA ILE A 272 -0.26 26.01 2.56
C ILE A 272 -0.30 27.52 2.25
N THR A 273 -0.39 27.87 0.97
CA THR A 273 -0.40 29.27 0.51
C THR A 273 -1.60 30.03 1.05
N GLU A 274 -2.79 29.44 1.01
CA GLU A 274 -4.02 30.02 1.58
C GLU A 274 -3.91 30.21 3.09
N ASN A 275 -3.37 29.22 3.83
CA ASN A 275 -3.16 29.33 5.27
C ASN A 275 -2.18 30.47 5.62
N ILE A 276 -1.06 30.55 4.89
CA ILE A 276 -0.07 31.60 5.06
C ILE A 276 -0.66 32.98 4.72
N LYS A 277 -1.48 33.09 3.67
CA LYS A 277 -2.15 34.36 3.31
C LYS A 277 -3.20 34.76 4.35
N ALA A 278 -3.97 33.81 4.89
CA ALA A 278 -5.02 34.04 5.86
C ALA A 278 -4.46 34.47 7.24
N SER A 279 -3.33 33.90 7.64
CA SER A 279 -2.63 34.28 8.86
C SER A 279 -1.12 34.34 8.56
N PRO A 280 -0.57 35.50 8.21
CA PRO A 280 0.85 35.62 7.88
C PRO A 280 1.74 35.28 9.10
N PRO A 281 2.66 34.30 8.99
CA PRO A 281 3.62 34.02 10.05
C PRO A 281 4.65 35.15 10.17
N SER A 282 5.03 35.48 11.40
CA SER A 282 6.03 36.51 11.74
C SER A 282 7.46 36.05 11.46
N THR A 283 7.77 34.78 11.72
CA THR A 283 9.11 34.20 11.57
C THR A 283 9.15 33.07 10.54
N ILE A 284 10.34 32.78 10.02
CA ILE A 284 10.58 31.58 9.20
C ILE A 284 10.32 30.27 9.96
N ALA A 285 10.55 30.25 11.29
CA ALA A 285 10.28 29.08 12.12
C ALA A 285 8.78 28.81 12.25
N SER A 286 7.95 29.86 12.28
CA SER A 286 6.49 29.77 12.18
C SER A 286 6.03 29.27 10.81
N VAL A 287 6.67 29.70 9.71
CA VAL A 287 6.43 29.13 8.37
C VAL A 287 6.72 27.63 8.37
N ILE A 288 7.88 27.20 8.88
CA ILE A 288 8.26 25.78 8.93
C ILE A 288 7.27 24.98 9.80
N SER A 289 6.87 25.50 10.95
CA SER A 289 5.92 24.83 11.85
C SER A 289 4.55 24.65 11.20
N ARG A 290 4.09 25.64 10.42
CA ARG A 290 2.86 25.55 9.61
C ARG A 290 3.01 24.55 8.47
N LEU A 291 4.13 24.56 7.76
CA LEU A 291 4.41 23.57 6.70
C LEU A 291 4.34 22.15 7.25
N LEU A 292 4.99 21.88 8.39
CA LEU A 292 4.96 20.57 9.04
C LEU A 292 3.55 20.19 9.50
N ARG A 293 2.78 21.12 10.05
CA ARG A 293 1.38 20.90 10.43
C ARG A 293 0.50 20.57 9.22
N GLU A 294 0.64 21.28 8.11
CA GLU A 294 -0.16 21.05 6.91
C GLU A 294 0.21 19.73 6.22
N VAL A 295 1.51 19.43 6.09
CA VAL A 295 1.98 18.16 5.49
C VAL A 295 1.51 16.95 6.30
N THR A 296 1.64 17.01 7.63
CA THR A 296 1.19 15.92 8.49
C THR A 296 -0.34 15.87 8.50
N GLY A 297 -1.00 17.02 8.53
CA GLY A 297 -2.45 17.20 8.46
C GLY A 297 -3.11 16.74 7.15
N PHE A 298 -2.33 16.52 6.10
CA PHE A 298 -2.89 16.35 4.75
C PHE A 298 -3.73 15.07 4.59
N VAL A 299 -3.41 14.01 5.33
CA VAL A 299 -4.20 12.76 5.39
C VAL A 299 -5.64 12.98 5.87
N ASP A 300 -5.86 14.01 6.71
CA ASP A 300 -7.15 14.38 7.29
C ASP A 300 -7.88 15.45 6.48
N ALA A 301 -7.51 15.66 5.22
CA ALA A 301 -8.37 16.33 4.26
C ALA A 301 -9.15 15.30 3.42
N PRO A 302 -9.99 14.42 4.02
CA PRO A 302 -10.66 13.36 3.28
C PRO A 302 -11.48 13.88 2.10
N THR A 303 -12.02 15.10 2.16
CA THR A 303 -12.69 15.75 1.01
C THR A 303 -11.80 15.95 -0.21
N ASN A 304 -10.47 15.93 -0.03
CA ASN A 304 -9.51 16.31 -1.04
C ASN A 304 -8.84 15.08 -1.68
N ALA A 305 -9.40 13.89 -1.55
CA ALA A 305 -8.80 12.70 -2.15
C ALA A 305 -9.79 11.77 -2.85
N GLY A 306 -11.06 12.20 -2.99
CA GLY A 306 -12.15 11.37 -3.52
C GLY A 306 -12.55 10.23 -2.59
N LEU A 307 -11.99 10.21 -1.38
CA LEU A 307 -12.48 9.44 -0.24
C LEU A 307 -13.62 10.24 0.39
N THR A 308 -14.79 9.63 0.61
CA THR A 308 -15.92 10.31 1.26
C THR A 308 -15.69 10.49 2.76
N ASP A 309 -14.78 9.68 3.32
CA ASP A 309 -14.55 9.50 4.74
C ASP A 309 -13.06 9.62 5.06
N ASN A 310 -12.74 9.93 6.32
CA ASN A 310 -11.38 9.92 6.82
C ASN A 310 -10.70 8.55 6.52
N VAL A 311 -9.43 8.56 6.12
CA VAL A 311 -8.68 7.33 5.79
C VAL A 311 -8.78 6.32 6.94
N PHE A 312 -8.55 6.73 8.20
CA PHE A 312 -8.62 5.82 9.33
C PHE A 312 -10.03 5.26 9.56
N HIS A 313 -11.07 6.01 9.19
CA HIS A 313 -12.44 5.53 9.25
C HIS A 313 -12.74 4.49 8.17
N ILE A 314 -12.18 4.64 6.96
CA ILE A 314 -12.28 3.64 5.89
C ILE A 314 -11.66 2.31 6.33
N PHE A 315 -10.47 2.35 6.94
CA PHE A 315 -9.81 1.16 7.48
C PHE A 315 -10.63 0.54 8.62
N GLU A 316 -11.15 1.36 9.54
CA GLU A 316 -12.03 0.92 10.63
C GLU A 316 -13.28 0.19 10.12
N GLN A 317 -13.98 0.77 9.14
CA GLN A 317 -15.16 0.15 8.54
C GLN A 317 -14.80 -1.16 7.80
N SER A 318 -13.64 -1.20 7.12
CA SER A 318 -13.21 -2.40 6.39
C SER A 318 -12.85 -3.54 7.34
N VAL A 319 -12.15 -3.25 8.46
CA VAL A 319 -11.89 -4.23 9.52
C VAL A 319 -13.19 -4.71 10.17
N ALA A 320 -14.11 -3.79 10.50
CA ALA A 320 -15.40 -4.15 11.09
C ALA A 320 -16.24 -5.04 10.16
N TYR A 321 -16.24 -4.74 8.86
CA TYR A 321 -16.92 -5.55 7.86
C TYR A 321 -16.35 -6.97 7.79
N ARG A 322 -15.02 -7.12 7.78
CA ARG A 322 -14.36 -8.43 7.81
C ARG A 322 -14.60 -9.19 9.12
N ALA A 323 -14.66 -8.49 10.25
CA ALA A 323 -15.03 -9.10 11.53
C ALA A 323 -16.44 -9.69 11.52
N GLN A 324 -17.40 -8.99 10.89
CA GLN A 324 -18.76 -9.50 10.74
C GLN A 324 -18.80 -10.76 9.85
N GLU A 325 -18.09 -10.74 8.72
CA GLU A 325 -18.06 -11.85 7.78
C GLU A 325 -17.33 -13.09 8.36
N ASP A 326 -16.32 -12.89 9.20
CA ASP A 326 -15.73 -13.95 10.02
C ASP A 326 -16.77 -14.56 10.98
N ALA A 327 -17.53 -13.74 11.71
CA ALA A 327 -18.59 -14.21 12.60
C ALA A 327 -19.67 -15.01 11.84
N ASP A 328 -20.03 -14.58 10.63
CA ASP A 328 -20.98 -15.28 9.76
C ASP A 328 -20.43 -16.63 9.26
N CYS A 329 -19.13 -16.70 8.96
CA CYS A 329 -18.44 -17.95 8.63
C CYS A 329 -18.46 -18.94 9.80
N TYR A 330 -18.17 -18.49 11.02
CA TYR A 330 -18.30 -19.32 12.23
C TYR A 330 -19.73 -19.80 12.47
N ALA A 331 -20.71 -18.90 12.36
CA ALA A 331 -22.12 -19.23 12.53
C ALA A 331 -22.57 -20.29 11.50
N ARG A 332 -22.15 -20.13 10.24
CA ARG A 332 -22.41 -21.09 9.17
C ARG A 332 -21.78 -22.45 9.45
N PHE A 333 -20.51 -22.48 9.86
CA PHE A 333 -19.83 -23.73 10.21
C PHE A 333 -20.53 -24.47 11.36
N ASN A 334 -20.85 -23.76 12.45
CA ASN A 334 -21.56 -24.34 13.59
C ASN A 334 -22.95 -24.86 13.20
N LYS A 335 -23.67 -24.14 12.33
CA LYS A 335 -24.96 -24.60 11.80
C LYS A 335 -24.81 -25.90 11.02
N LEU A 336 -23.86 -25.96 10.08
CA LEU A 336 -23.61 -27.17 9.28
C LEU A 336 -23.23 -28.37 10.15
N GLN A 337 -22.44 -28.15 11.20
CA GLN A 337 -22.09 -29.20 12.18
C GLN A 337 -23.32 -29.73 12.93
N LYS A 338 -24.21 -28.84 13.38
CA LYS A 338 -25.47 -29.24 14.03
C LYS A 338 -26.38 -30.00 13.08
N ASP A 339 -26.53 -29.52 11.84
CA ASP A 339 -27.35 -30.15 10.82
C ASP A 339 -26.81 -31.56 10.48
N LEU A 340 -25.48 -31.72 10.42
CA LEU A 340 -24.85 -33.02 10.21
C LEU A 340 -25.15 -34.00 11.37
N ASN A 341 -24.98 -33.56 12.62
CA ASN A 341 -25.26 -34.38 13.81
C ASN A 341 -26.74 -34.82 13.89
N ILE A 342 -27.67 -33.93 13.52
CA ILE A 342 -29.11 -34.25 13.45
C ILE A 342 -29.34 -35.34 12.41
N LEU A 343 -28.76 -35.22 11.22
CA LEU A 343 -28.92 -36.22 10.16
C LEU A 343 -28.31 -37.57 10.54
N GLU A 344 -27.16 -37.59 11.21
CA GLU A 344 -26.57 -38.82 11.73
C GLU A 344 -27.50 -39.49 12.77
N THR A 345 -28.08 -38.71 13.68
CA THR A 345 -29.05 -39.21 14.66
C THR A 345 -30.29 -39.78 13.98
N GLU A 346 -30.82 -39.10 12.95
CA GLU A 346 -31.96 -39.58 12.17
C GLU A 346 -31.64 -40.87 11.42
N LYS A 347 -30.42 -41.02 10.86
CA LYS A 347 -29.98 -42.27 10.21
C LYS A 347 -29.96 -43.43 11.21
N ILE A 348 -29.52 -43.19 12.44
CA ILE A 348 -29.52 -44.21 13.50
C ILE A 348 -30.95 -44.62 13.87
N LEU A 349 -31.86 -43.67 14.04
CA LEU A 349 -33.23 -43.95 14.51
C LEU A 349 -34.17 -44.49 13.41
N ARG A 350 -34.04 -43.98 12.19
CA ARG A 350 -35.01 -44.24 11.09
C ARG A 350 -34.39 -44.98 9.90
N GLY A 351 -33.14 -45.43 9.99
CA GLY A 351 -32.40 -46.09 8.92
C GLY A 351 -31.96 -45.13 7.79
N SER A 352 -31.14 -45.63 6.86
CA SER A 352 -30.65 -44.86 5.72
C SER A 352 -31.73 -44.63 4.66
N SER A 353 -31.64 -43.51 3.95
CA SER A 353 -32.50 -43.20 2.79
C SER A 353 -31.71 -42.38 1.79
N LYS A 354 -31.89 -42.64 0.49
CA LYS A 354 -31.18 -41.93 -0.60
C LYS A 354 -31.22 -40.41 -0.45
N VAL A 355 -32.36 -39.85 -0.01
CA VAL A 355 -32.51 -38.40 0.20
C VAL A 355 -31.65 -37.91 1.36
N ARG A 356 -31.59 -38.66 2.47
CA ARG A 356 -30.78 -38.32 3.65
C ARG A 356 -29.28 -38.47 3.35
N ASP A 357 -28.91 -39.49 2.58
CA ASP A 357 -27.53 -39.73 2.17
C ASP A 357 -27.02 -38.61 1.25
N GLN A 358 -27.81 -38.18 0.28
CA GLN A 358 -27.46 -37.02 -0.55
C GLN A 358 -27.30 -35.75 0.28
N LYS A 359 -28.23 -35.48 1.20
CA LYS A 359 -28.16 -34.28 2.06
C LYS A 359 -26.93 -34.28 2.98
N THR A 360 -26.54 -35.45 3.49
CA THR A 360 -25.29 -35.61 4.25
C THR A 360 -24.08 -35.24 3.40
N MET A 361 -23.98 -35.80 2.19
CA MET A 361 -22.88 -35.49 1.26
C MET A 361 -22.82 -33.99 0.92
N ASP A 362 -23.97 -33.35 0.69
CA ASP A 362 -24.03 -31.93 0.36
C ASP A 362 -23.55 -31.04 1.53
N ILE A 363 -23.86 -31.41 2.78
CA ILE A 363 -23.40 -30.70 3.98
C ILE A 363 -21.90 -30.91 4.18
N GLU A 364 -21.42 -32.13 4.00
CA GLU A 364 -19.99 -32.46 4.11
C GLU A 364 -19.15 -31.73 3.06
N ALA A 365 -19.63 -31.67 1.82
CA ALA A 365 -19.00 -30.87 0.77
C ALA A 365 -18.93 -29.38 1.15
N GLN A 366 -19.97 -28.83 1.78
CA GLN A 366 -19.97 -27.45 2.26
C GLN A 366 -19.05 -27.22 3.47
N LEU A 367 -18.92 -28.19 4.38
CA LEU A 367 -17.99 -28.13 5.51
C LEU A 367 -16.54 -28.10 5.05
N CYS A 368 -16.22 -28.84 3.98
CA CYS A 368 -14.88 -28.90 3.38
C CYS A 368 -14.58 -27.73 2.44
N ASN A 369 -15.59 -26.93 2.05
CA ASN A 369 -15.35 -25.73 1.25
C ASN A 369 -14.82 -24.60 2.15
N ILE A 370 -13.59 -24.18 1.87
CA ILE A 370 -12.88 -23.11 2.59
C ILE A 370 -12.71 -21.83 1.78
N THR A 371 -13.25 -21.76 0.55
CA THR A 371 -12.96 -20.66 -0.39
C THR A 371 -13.27 -19.30 0.21
N LYS A 372 -14.45 -19.14 0.83
CA LYS A 372 -14.85 -17.86 1.43
C LYS A 372 -13.96 -17.46 2.60
N GLU A 373 -13.61 -18.39 3.46
CA GLU A 373 -12.73 -18.12 4.60
C GLU A 373 -11.32 -17.73 4.14
N VAL A 374 -10.82 -18.35 3.07
CA VAL A 374 -9.53 -17.99 2.45
C VAL A 374 -9.60 -16.60 1.82
N ASP A 375 -10.66 -16.27 1.10
CA ASP A 375 -10.85 -14.94 0.50
C ASP A 375 -10.87 -13.86 1.59
N HIS A 376 -11.62 -14.07 2.68
CA HIS A 376 -11.65 -13.16 3.84
C HIS A 376 -10.27 -13.04 4.52
N LEU A 377 -9.51 -14.13 4.59
CA LEU A 377 -8.17 -14.16 5.17
C LEU A 377 -7.15 -13.40 4.31
N CYS A 378 -7.27 -13.47 2.99
CA CYS A 378 -6.45 -12.66 2.08
C CYS A 378 -6.71 -11.18 2.30
N GLU A 379 -7.97 -10.75 2.26
CA GLU A 379 -8.33 -9.34 2.41
C GLU A 379 -7.91 -8.76 3.77
N ILE A 380 -8.09 -9.50 4.88
CA ILE A 380 -7.65 -9.00 6.20
C ILE A 380 -6.12 -8.88 6.29
N LYS A 381 -5.37 -9.73 5.60
CA LYS A 381 -3.91 -9.62 5.52
C LYS A 381 -3.48 -8.41 4.70
N ASP A 382 -4.18 -8.13 3.61
CA ASP A 382 -3.91 -6.95 2.78
C ASP A 382 -4.19 -5.67 3.57
N ILE A 383 -5.32 -5.60 4.30
CA ILE A 383 -5.61 -4.50 5.24
C ILE A 383 -4.47 -4.31 6.26
N LYS A 384 -3.97 -5.41 6.85
CA LYS A 384 -2.87 -5.35 7.82
C LYS A 384 -1.58 -4.85 7.21
N ASP A 385 -1.25 -5.28 6.00
CA ASP A 385 -0.03 -4.86 5.32
C ASP A 385 -0.10 -3.38 4.94
N GLU A 386 -1.24 -2.88 4.47
CA GLU A 386 -1.46 -1.44 4.26
C GLU A 386 -1.37 -0.61 5.54
N LEU A 387 -1.96 -1.09 6.64
CA LEU A 387 -1.82 -0.43 7.96
C LEU A 387 -0.34 -0.36 8.40
N LYS A 388 0.46 -1.39 8.15
CA LYS A 388 1.92 -1.34 8.42
C LYS A 388 2.62 -0.30 7.56
N MET A 389 2.24 -0.17 6.28
CA MET A 389 2.80 0.83 5.37
C MET A 389 2.47 2.26 5.85
N ILE A 390 1.21 2.52 6.21
CA ILE A 390 0.77 3.79 6.79
C ILE A 390 1.51 4.07 8.11
N HIS A 391 1.61 3.07 8.99
CA HIS A 391 2.33 3.20 10.26
C HIS A 391 3.78 3.64 10.03
N LYS A 392 4.48 3.06 9.04
CA LYS A 392 5.86 3.43 8.71
C LYS A 392 5.96 4.90 8.30
N VAL A 393 5.04 5.41 7.47
CA VAL A 393 5.02 6.83 7.07
C VAL A 393 4.81 7.74 8.29
N LEU A 394 3.88 7.41 9.19
CA LEU A 394 3.62 8.20 10.39
C LEU A 394 4.80 8.22 11.37
N GLU A 395 5.48 7.09 11.56
CA GLU A 395 6.71 7.01 12.36
C GLU A 395 7.84 7.84 11.74
N ASP A 396 7.99 7.83 10.42
CA ASP A 396 8.97 8.67 9.72
C ASP A 396 8.65 10.17 9.87
N GLN A 397 7.37 10.55 9.81
CA GLN A 397 6.93 11.93 10.09
C GLN A 397 7.28 12.34 11.53
N LYS A 398 6.96 11.50 12.51
CA LYS A 398 7.26 11.76 13.92
C LYS A 398 8.75 11.91 14.15
N ALA A 399 9.56 10.99 13.62
CA ALA A 399 11.01 11.03 13.78
C ALA A 399 11.63 12.32 13.22
N VAL A 400 11.18 12.79 12.05
CA VAL A 400 11.67 14.03 11.44
C VAL A 400 11.28 15.25 12.26
N ILE A 401 10.04 15.30 12.76
CA ILE A 401 9.56 16.42 13.59
C ILE A 401 10.28 16.43 14.93
N ASP A 402 10.51 15.27 15.56
CA ASP A 402 11.28 15.16 16.79
C ASP A 402 12.71 15.66 16.61
N GLN A 403 13.41 15.24 15.55
CA GLN A 403 14.75 15.72 15.22
C GLN A 403 14.79 17.25 15.02
N TYR A 404 13.81 17.81 14.31
CA TYR A 404 13.69 19.25 14.10
C TYR A 404 13.46 19.99 15.42
N THR A 405 12.50 19.53 16.24
CA THR A 405 12.16 20.18 17.52
C THR A 405 13.34 20.12 18.50
N THR A 406 14.02 18.98 18.64
CA THR A 406 15.19 18.87 19.52
C THR A 406 16.29 19.84 19.10
N SER A 407 16.58 19.92 17.80
CA SER A 407 17.57 20.87 17.30
C SER A 407 17.15 22.33 17.52
N TYR A 408 15.86 22.64 17.38
CA TYR A 408 15.33 23.99 17.63
C TYR A 408 15.44 24.39 19.11
N GLU A 409 15.11 23.47 20.02
CA GLU A 409 15.22 23.67 21.47
C GLU A 409 16.68 23.91 21.90
N GLU A 410 17.62 23.08 21.44
CA GLU A 410 19.05 23.20 21.74
C GLU A 410 19.63 24.59 21.37
N LEU A 411 19.16 25.16 20.26
CA LEU A 411 19.58 26.49 19.81
C LEU A 411 19.04 27.60 20.72
N ASN A 412 17.80 27.47 21.20
CA ASN A 412 17.18 28.43 22.10
C ASN A 412 17.81 28.39 23.51
N PHE A 413 18.23 27.22 24.00
CA PHE A 413 18.93 27.12 25.29
C PHE A 413 20.33 27.76 25.26
N GLY A 414 21.09 27.60 24.18
CA GLY A 414 22.45 28.17 24.04
C GLY A 414 22.51 29.70 23.92
N VAL A 415 21.40 30.36 23.56
CA VAL A 415 21.28 31.83 23.52
C VAL A 415 21.02 32.41 24.91
N ASN A 416 20.22 31.70 25.73
CA ASN A 416 19.79 32.18 27.05
C ASN A 416 20.88 32.13 28.13
N GLU A 417 21.95 31.35 27.96
CA GLU A 417 23.07 31.29 28.91
C GLU A 417 24.00 32.52 28.84
N LYS A 418 23.98 33.27 27.73
CA LYS A 418 24.82 34.47 27.52
C LYS A 418 24.12 35.81 27.83
N GLN A 419 22.83 35.78 28.16
CA GLN A 419 22.03 36.96 28.58
C GLN A 419 21.58 36.84 30.04
N SER A 420 22.52 36.52 30.94
CA SER A 420 22.35 36.77 32.37
C SER A 420 22.82 38.21 32.68
N ASP A 421 22.01 39.24 32.41
CA ASP A 421 21.86 40.42 33.32
C ASP A 421 20.86 41.52 32.92
N ARG A 422 19.84 41.27 32.08
CA ARG A 422 18.70 42.21 31.97
C ARG A 422 17.39 41.47 31.74
N GLY A 423 16.51 41.59 32.74
CA GLY A 423 15.05 41.43 32.63
C GLY A 423 14.58 40.16 31.93
N LYS A 424 14.24 39.13 32.71
CA LYS A 424 13.42 38.00 32.26
C LYS A 424 12.00 38.48 31.94
N GLU A 425 11.82 39.11 30.79
CA GLU A 425 10.54 39.12 30.11
C GLU A 425 10.59 37.98 29.11
N TRP A 426 9.87 36.90 29.42
CA TRP A 426 9.58 35.85 28.45
C TRP A 426 8.77 36.49 27.33
N VAL A 427 9.44 37.05 26.32
CA VAL A 427 8.81 37.37 25.05
C VAL A 427 8.39 36.03 24.48
N SER A 428 7.12 35.72 24.70
CA SER A 428 6.46 34.51 24.24
C SER A 428 6.57 34.48 22.73
N GLY A 429 7.50 33.69 22.21
CA GLY A 429 7.67 33.45 20.78
C GLY A 429 6.44 32.74 20.22
N ASP A 430 5.49 33.53 19.73
CA ASP A 430 4.48 33.25 18.71
C ASP A 430 4.08 31.78 18.47
N GLY A 431 3.54 31.07 19.46
CA GLY A 431 2.77 29.82 19.25
C GLY A 431 3.48 28.67 18.50
N GLU A 432 4.76 28.78 18.16
CA GLU A 432 5.51 27.83 17.32
C GLU A 432 5.70 26.50 18.04
N SER A 433 6.24 26.58 19.26
CA SER A 433 6.41 25.42 20.14
C SER A 433 5.07 24.75 20.44
N GLN A 434 3.98 25.54 20.54
CA GLN A 434 2.64 25.01 20.72
C GLN A 434 2.14 24.28 19.46
N LEU A 435 2.30 24.85 18.28
CA LEU A 435 1.88 24.24 17.01
C LEU A 435 2.64 22.94 16.72
N LEU A 436 3.95 22.91 17.00
CA LEU A 436 4.77 21.71 16.89
C LEU A 436 4.33 20.65 17.90
N LEU A 437 4.06 21.02 19.16
CA LEU A 437 3.54 20.10 20.17
C LEU A 437 2.18 19.52 19.77
N GLU A 438 1.26 20.35 19.27
CA GLU A 438 -0.02 19.89 18.72
C GLU A 438 0.16 18.92 17.55
N THR A 439 1.13 19.21 16.66
CA THR A 439 1.45 18.34 15.52
C THR A 439 1.97 16.99 16.00
N LYS A 440 2.85 16.97 17.01
CA LYS A 440 3.35 15.73 17.62
C LYS A 440 2.22 14.93 18.29
N ASN A 441 1.38 15.59 19.09
CA ASN A 441 0.23 14.95 19.74
C ASN A 441 -0.74 14.34 18.72
N MET A 442 -1.00 15.05 17.61
CA MET A 442 -1.81 14.54 16.50
C MET A 442 -1.20 13.30 15.86
N LEU A 443 0.12 13.29 15.62
CA LEU A 443 0.82 12.11 15.10
C LEU A 443 0.74 10.93 16.08
N ASP A 444 0.94 11.17 17.37
CA ASP A 444 0.84 10.13 18.40
C ASP A 444 -0.55 9.50 18.46
N LEU A 445 -1.60 10.31 18.36
CA LEU A 445 -2.98 9.83 18.28
C LEU A 445 -3.20 8.95 17.04
N ARG A 446 -2.68 9.35 15.88
CA ARG A 446 -2.83 8.58 14.64
C ARG A 446 -2.02 7.29 14.65
N ILE A 447 -0.77 7.33 15.13
CA ILE A 447 0.06 6.13 15.32
C ILE A 447 -0.67 5.16 16.26
N SER A 448 -1.24 5.65 17.35
CA SER A 448 -2.03 4.84 18.28
C SER A 448 -3.28 4.27 17.63
N LYS A 449 -4.01 5.04 16.80
CA LYS A 449 -5.17 4.57 16.05
C LYS A 449 -4.79 3.46 15.06
N VAL A 450 -3.70 3.61 14.31
CA VAL A 450 -3.21 2.59 13.37
C VAL A 450 -2.80 1.31 14.11
N LYS A 451 -2.13 1.42 15.26
CA LYS A 451 -1.80 0.26 16.12
C LYS A 451 -3.06 -0.46 16.62
N SER A 452 -4.09 0.28 17.02
CA SER A 452 -5.39 -0.29 17.40
C SER A 452 -6.00 -1.07 16.24
N LEU A 453 -6.14 -0.44 15.07
CA LEU A 453 -6.71 -1.07 13.87
C LEU A 453 -5.93 -2.32 13.45
N PHE A 454 -4.60 -2.28 13.57
CA PHE A 454 -3.75 -3.45 13.30
C PHE A 454 -4.03 -4.61 14.27
N THR A 455 -4.30 -4.30 15.53
CA THR A 455 -4.64 -5.29 16.57
C THR A 455 -6.03 -5.89 16.31
N ASP A 456 -7.00 -5.05 15.94
CA ASP A 456 -8.36 -5.49 15.58
C ASP A 456 -8.31 -6.43 14.36
N ALA A 457 -7.59 -6.04 13.30
CA ALA A 457 -7.39 -6.88 12.13
C ALA A 457 -6.64 -8.19 12.44
N SER A 458 -5.67 -8.15 13.36
CA SER A 458 -4.98 -9.36 13.83
C SER A 458 -5.91 -10.32 14.58
N THR A 459 -6.90 -9.79 15.30
CA THR A 459 -7.91 -10.61 15.98
C THR A 459 -8.77 -11.35 14.97
N VAL A 460 -9.22 -10.66 13.92
CA VAL A 460 -9.98 -11.27 12.81
C VAL A 460 -9.16 -12.32 12.06
N GLU A 461 -7.90 -12.03 11.75
CA GLU A 461 -6.98 -13.01 11.12
C GLU A 461 -6.83 -14.28 11.98
N ASN A 462 -6.60 -14.13 13.29
CA ASN A 462 -6.44 -15.26 14.20
C ASN A 462 -7.73 -16.08 14.30
N SER A 463 -8.88 -15.41 14.30
CA SER A 463 -10.20 -16.04 14.30
C SER A 463 -10.41 -16.87 13.03
N LEU A 464 -10.14 -16.31 11.84
CA LEU A 464 -10.25 -17.02 10.56
C LEU A 464 -9.28 -18.21 10.47
N ASN A 465 -8.04 -18.04 10.90
CA ASN A 465 -7.06 -19.13 10.92
C ASN A 465 -7.52 -20.29 11.83
N HIS A 466 -8.09 -19.97 12.98
CA HIS A 466 -8.65 -20.98 13.87
C HIS A 466 -9.86 -21.71 13.24
N LEU A 467 -10.74 -20.99 12.52
CA LEU A 467 -11.85 -21.61 11.80
C LEU A 467 -11.36 -22.57 10.71
N LEU A 468 -10.34 -22.15 9.94
CA LEU A 468 -9.73 -22.98 8.91
C LEU A 468 -9.13 -24.27 9.49
N ASP A 469 -8.45 -24.18 10.64
CA ASP A 469 -7.94 -25.36 11.36
C ASP A 469 -9.07 -26.29 11.82
N LEU A 470 -10.17 -25.75 12.36
CA LEU A 470 -11.35 -26.55 12.73
C LEU A 470 -11.97 -27.24 11.52
N LYS A 471 -12.12 -26.53 10.39
CA LYS A 471 -12.64 -27.11 9.14
C LYS A 471 -11.70 -28.19 8.58
N GLN A 472 -10.39 -27.97 8.63
CA GLN A 472 -9.40 -28.97 8.20
C GLN A 472 -9.48 -30.25 9.07
N LYS A 473 -9.62 -30.10 10.38
CA LYS A 473 -9.84 -31.23 11.31
C LYS A 473 -11.14 -31.96 10.98
N GLN A 474 -12.23 -31.24 10.74
CA GLN A 474 -13.50 -31.84 10.32
C GLN A 474 -13.38 -32.59 9.00
N GLY A 475 -12.78 -31.96 7.98
CA GLY A 475 -12.58 -32.58 6.68
C GLY A 475 -11.75 -33.87 6.78
N SER A 476 -10.72 -33.85 7.63
CA SER A 476 -9.92 -35.05 7.93
C SER A 476 -10.77 -36.17 8.55
N LEU A 477 -11.65 -35.84 9.50
CA LEU A 477 -12.54 -36.82 10.12
C LEU A 477 -13.54 -37.41 9.12
N ILE A 478 -14.10 -36.59 8.23
CA ILE A 478 -15.01 -37.05 7.16
C ILE A 478 -14.28 -38.06 6.25
N VAL A 479 -13.06 -37.72 5.80
CA VAL A 479 -12.24 -38.62 4.96
C VAL A 479 -11.94 -39.94 5.68
N VAL A 480 -11.58 -39.91 6.97
CA VAL A 480 -11.35 -41.14 7.75
C VAL A 480 -12.63 -41.98 7.83
N ARG A 481 -13.78 -41.36 8.09
CA ARG A 481 -15.07 -42.05 8.16
C ARG A 481 -15.43 -42.72 6.83
N ASP A 482 -15.31 -41.99 5.73
CA ASP A 482 -15.65 -42.48 4.39
C ASP A 482 -14.72 -43.62 3.97
N THR A 483 -13.42 -43.50 4.26
CA THR A 483 -12.44 -44.55 4.02
C THR A 483 -12.78 -45.82 4.80
N ARG A 484 -13.20 -45.68 6.07
CA ARG A 484 -13.64 -46.82 6.88
C ARG A 484 -14.92 -47.44 6.34
N SER A 485 -15.89 -46.65 5.88
CA SER A 485 -17.12 -47.16 5.27
C SER A 485 -16.81 -47.95 3.99
N LEU A 486 -15.99 -47.39 3.11
CA LEU A 486 -15.55 -48.04 1.87
C LEU A 486 -14.80 -49.35 2.14
N ALA A 487 -13.94 -49.38 3.16
CA ALA A 487 -13.23 -50.59 3.57
C ALA A 487 -14.19 -51.67 4.09
N ASN A 488 -15.17 -51.30 4.92
CA ASN A 488 -16.19 -52.23 5.42
C ASN A 488 -17.06 -52.78 4.27
N GLU A 489 -17.47 -51.94 3.33
CA GLU A 489 -18.24 -52.34 2.15
C GLU A 489 -17.43 -53.25 1.21
N ALA A 490 -16.13 -53.01 1.08
CA ALA A 490 -15.24 -53.87 0.30
C ALA A 490 -15.08 -55.26 0.97
N ASP A 491 -14.91 -55.31 2.29
CA ASP A 491 -14.84 -56.56 3.05
C ASP A 491 -16.15 -57.36 2.95
N GLN A 492 -17.30 -56.67 3.06
CA GLN A 492 -18.60 -57.30 2.90
C GLN A 492 -18.78 -57.85 1.47
N ARG A 493 -18.44 -57.08 0.44
CA ARG A 493 -18.47 -57.56 -0.96
C ARG A 493 -17.54 -58.75 -1.19
N ALA A 494 -16.38 -58.78 -0.55
CA ALA A 494 -15.46 -59.92 -0.63
C ALA A 494 -16.07 -61.19 -0.01
N LYS A 495 -16.71 -61.07 1.17
CA LYS A 495 -17.44 -62.17 1.82
C LYS A 495 -18.61 -62.67 0.97
N ASP A 496 -19.43 -61.77 0.43
CA ASP A 496 -20.56 -62.12 -0.43
C ASP A 496 -20.08 -62.78 -1.72
N SER A 497 -19.02 -62.28 -2.34
CA SER A 497 -18.40 -62.90 -3.52
C SER A 497 -17.85 -64.30 -3.22
N ALA A 498 -17.24 -64.51 -2.05
CA ALA A 498 -16.77 -65.82 -1.62
C ALA A 498 -17.94 -66.80 -1.43
N TRP A 499 -19.03 -66.35 -0.82
CA TRP A 499 -20.25 -67.14 -0.67
C TRP A 499 -20.88 -67.50 -2.03
N GLN A 500 -20.98 -66.53 -2.94
CA GLN A 500 -21.48 -66.75 -4.30
C GLN A 500 -20.61 -67.77 -5.07
N SER A 501 -19.27 -67.68 -4.94
CA SER A 501 -18.36 -68.67 -5.54
C SER A 501 -18.61 -70.08 -5.00
N LYS A 502 -18.87 -70.22 -3.69
CA LYS A 502 -19.20 -71.52 -3.08
C LYS A 502 -20.54 -72.05 -3.58
N LEU A 503 -21.54 -71.19 -3.70
CA LEU A 503 -22.85 -71.55 -4.22
C LEU A 503 -22.78 -72.01 -5.68
N LEU A 504 -22.01 -71.30 -6.51
CA LEU A 504 -21.74 -71.66 -7.90
C LEU A 504 -21.05 -73.03 -8.00
N PHE A 505 -20.08 -73.31 -7.14
CA PHE A 505 -19.39 -74.61 -7.10
C PHE A 505 -20.36 -75.75 -6.77
N ILE A 506 -21.22 -75.58 -5.76
CA ILE A 506 -22.24 -76.57 -5.39
C ILE A 506 -23.24 -76.76 -6.54
N PHE A 507 -23.76 -75.67 -7.12
CA PHE A 507 -24.68 -75.71 -8.26
C PHE A 507 -24.05 -76.44 -9.46
N THR A 508 -22.76 -76.21 -9.73
CA THR A 508 -22.02 -76.88 -10.80
C THR A 508 -21.94 -78.39 -10.56
N ILE A 509 -21.64 -78.82 -9.33
CA ILE A 509 -21.62 -80.26 -8.97
C ILE A 509 -22.99 -80.91 -9.21
N VAL A 510 -24.05 -80.28 -8.71
CA VAL A 510 -25.42 -80.79 -8.88
C VAL A 510 -25.79 -80.85 -10.35
N THR A 511 -25.47 -79.81 -11.12
CA THR A 511 -25.77 -79.77 -12.56
C THR A 511 -25.04 -80.88 -13.32
N VAL A 512 -23.75 -81.14 -13.04
CA VAL A 512 -22.99 -82.23 -13.68
C VAL A 512 -23.51 -83.62 -13.28
N LEU A 513 -23.92 -83.82 -12.03
CA LEU A 513 -24.44 -85.11 -11.55
C LEU A 513 -25.84 -85.45 -12.09
N PHE A 514 -26.68 -84.44 -12.29
CA PHE A 514 -28.07 -84.60 -12.69
C PHE A 514 -28.35 -84.17 -14.14
N ASP A 515 -27.30 -83.91 -14.94
CA ASP A 515 -27.42 -83.66 -16.37
C ASP A 515 -27.89 -84.97 -17.07
N PRO A 516 -29.05 -84.99 -17.73
CA PRO A 516 -29.65 -86.23 -18.25
C PRO A 516 -29.00 -86.80 -19.53
N ASP A 517 -27.91 -86.22 -20.05
CA ASP A 517 -27.24 -86.67 -21.29
C ASP A 517 -25.98 -87.54 -21.04
N PRO A 518 -25.73 -88.59 -21.85
CA PRO A 518 -24.80 -89.68 -21.52
C PRO A 518 -23.38 -89.43 -22.05
N TYR A 519 -22.71 -88.37 -21.61
CA TYR A 519 -21.27 -88.21 -21.86
C TYR A 519 -20.48 -88.26 -20.54
N ILE A 520 -19.74 -89.35 -20.36
CA ILE A 520 -18.93 -89.67 -19.18
C ILE A 520 -17.91 -88.54 -18.91
N PHE A 521 -18.04 -87.86 -17.77
CA PHE A 521 -17.02 -86.95 -17.24
C PHE A 521 -16.24 -87.60 -16.10
N TYR A 522 -14.92 -87.74 -16.26
CA TYR A 522 -13.98 -88.14 -15.20
C TYR A 522 -13.43 -86.89 -14.51
N ILE A 523 -13.56 -86.81 -13.17
CA ILE A 523 -12.96 -85.74 -12.36
C ILE A 523 -11.73 -86.30 -11.65
N HIS A 524 -10.54 -85.78 -11.95
CA HIS A 524 -9.28 -86.13 -11.28
C HIS A 524 -8.83 -84.97 -10.37
N ILE A 525 -8.84 -85.15 -9.06
CA ILE A 525 -8.42 -84.12 -8.08
C ILE A 525 -6.96 -84.36 -7.73
N ASN A 526 -6.05 -83.50 -8.18
CA ASN A 526 -4.63 -83.52 -7.78
C ASN A 526 -4.36 -82.43 -6.72
N GLY A 527 -3.93 -82.86 -5.53
CA GLY A 527 -3.35 -81.97 -4.53
C GLY A 527 -1.88 -81.74 -4.82
N GLY A 528 -1.52 -80.57 -5.34
CA GLY A 528 -0.13 -80.23 -5.64
C GLY A 528 0.10 -78.72 -5.72
N SER A 529 0.95 -78.21 -4.84
CA SER A 529 1.41 -76.84 -4.73
C SER A 529 2.32 -76.44 -5.89
N ASN A 530 1.87 -75.57 -6.81
CA ASN A 530 2.66 -74.46 -7.35
C ASN A 530 1.90 -73.62 -8.38
N SER A 531 2.24 -72.32 -8.37
CA SER A 531 1.71 -71.24 -9.20
C SER A 531 2.11 -71.36 -10.68
N ARG A 532 1.14 -71.26 -11.60
CA ARG A 532 1.25 -70.61 -12.92
C ARG A 532 -0.09 -70.62 -13.70
N ILE A 533 -0.25 -69.58 -14.52
CA ILE A 533 -1.40 -69.17 -15.35
C ILE A 533 -1.95 -70.31 -16.23
N PRO A 534 -3.28 -70.48 -16.42
CA PRO A 534 -3.83 -71.57 -17.21
C PRO A 534 -3.73 -71.30 -18.73
N THR A 535 -3.20 -72.27 -19.48
CA THR A 535 -3.24 -72.33 -20.95
C THR A 535 -4.24 -73.38 -21.41
N PHE A 536 -5.19 -73.02 -22.29
CA PHE A 536 -6.14 -73.95 -22.90
C PHE A 536 -5.48 -74.77 -24.01
N LYS A 537 -5.47 -76.10 -23.89
CA LYS A 537 -5.21 -77.03 -25.01
C LYS A 537 -6.43 -77.92 -25.23
N ARG A 538 -6.85 -78.05 -26.49
CA ARG A 538 -8.01 -78.85 -26.90
C ARG A 538 -7.51 -80.22 -27.40
N GLY A 539 -7.75 -81.28 -26.62
CA GLY A 539 -7.41 -82.67 -26.97
C GLY A 539 -8.66 -83.54 -27.10
N ARG A 540 -8.64 -84.50 -28.04
CA ARG A 540 -9.77 -85.37 -28.41
C ARG A 540 -10.05 -86.44 -27.36
N SER A 541 -10.77 -86.08 -26.30
CA SER A 541 -11.74 -86.91 -25.54
C SER A 541 -12.00 -86.21 -24.20
N GLY A 542 -13.13 -85.51 -24.11
CA GLY A 542 -13.58 -84.84 -22.87
C GLY A 542 -13.09 -83.41 -22.68
N LEU A 543 -13.96 -82.56 -22.14
CA LEU A 543 -13.64 -81.22 -21.67
C LEU A 543 -12.97 -81.35 -20.29
N GLU A 544 -11.68 -81.02 -20.17
CA GLU A 544 -11.01 -80.93 -18.86
C GLU A 544 -11.39 -79.61 -18.16
N ILE A 545 -12.07 -79.69 -17.03
CA ILE A 545 -12.27 -78.56 -16.11
C ILE A 545 -11.32 -78.78 -14.91
N VAL A 546 -10.24 -78.01 -14.86
CA VAL A 546 -9.32 -77.99 -13.71
C VAL A 546 -9.85 -77.02 -12.67
N ALA A 547 -10.41 -77.52 -11.57
CA ALA A 547 -10.75 -76.73 -10.40
C ALA A 547 -9.54 -76.70 -9.44
N THR A 548 -8.85 -75.57 -9.36
CA THR A 548 -7.77 -75.35 -8.40
C THR A 548 -8.35 -74.83 -7.09
N THR A 549 -8.28 -75.61 -6.02
CA THR A 549 -8.66 -75.18 -4.67
C THR A 549 -7.62 -74.21 -4.13
N PHE A 550 -7.97 -72.94 -3.94
CA PHE A 550 -7.15 -72.01 -3.16
C PHE A 550 -7.47 -72.21 -1.67
N ARG A 551 -6.42 -72.40 -0.86
CA ARG A 551 -6.50 -72.51 0.60
C ARG A 551 -6.31 -71.14 1.23
#